data_AF-A0A1F2XDE0-F1
#
_entry.id   AF-A0A1F2XDE0-F1
#
_cell.length_a   1.000
_cell.length_b   1.000
_cell.length_c   1.000
_cell.angle_alpha   90.00
_cell.angle_beta   90.00
_cell.angle_gamma   90.00
#
_symmetry.space_group_name_H-M   'P 1'
#
loop_
_entity.id
_entity.type
_entity.pdbx_description
1 polymer ?
#
loop_
_entity_poly.entity_id
_entity_poly.type
_entity_poly.pdbx_seq_one_letter_code
_entity_poly.pdbx_strand_id
1 'polypeptide(L)'
;MDVSPSIVLATWAGGVAAATAVVGSWRIVGPGFSRLAAAVTLGLGIPAALGSSTAWDWVGCSCAAAAFIAAGGRSPVVWLMGAAAAGFVAAAAIDGVPVAAVSGGLLLGGVTSTMILGHWYLVDPRLPRRALRTLDAAGALGMVVDFGVLAIMGAIPWEWADAAFGAGFVLLAVTTTVLMTAVWFALGETGYSGVMAATGLSYLAVLTAFGSAVLGRILAG
;
A
#
# COMPACT_ATOMS: atom_id res chain seq x y z
N MET A 1 9.43 -7.37 -19.11
CA MET A 1 8.79 -6.15 -18.60
C MET A 1 9.88 -5.33 -17.95
N ASP A 2 10.14 -4.12 -18.42
CA ASP A 2 11.09 -3.24 -17.73
C ASP A 2 10.46 -2.84 -16.39
N VAL A 3 11.01 -3.35 -15.28
CA VAL A 3 10.57 -2.95 -13.94
C VAL A 3 11.09 -1.56 -13.67
N SER A 4 10.38 -0.57 -14.19
CA SER A 4 10.66 0.81 -13.85
C SER A 4 10.28 1.06 -12.39
N PRO A 5 11.18 1.63 -11.57
CA PRO A 5 10.85 2.05 -10.21
C PRO A 5 9.61 2.95 -10.15
N SER A 6 9.34 3.74 -11.21
CA SER A 6 8.16 4.60 -11.28
C SER A 6 6.84 3.81 -11.23
N ILE A 7 6.75 2.65 -11.87
CA ILE A 7 5.53 1.81 -11.87
C ILE A 7 5.23 1.31 -10.46
N VAL A 8 6.26 0.85 -9.74
CA VAL A 8 6.11 0.37 -8.36
C VAL A 8 5.69 1.50 -7.43
N LEU A 9 6.30 2.67 -7.58
CA LEU A 9 5.97 3.85 -6.77
C LEU A 9 4.58 4.39 -7.06
N ALA A 10 4.16 4.44 -8.33
CA ALA A 10 2.79 4.80 -8.71
C ALA A 10 1.78 3.80 -8.14
N THR A 11 2.04 2.50 -8.28
CA THR A 11 1.22 1.43 -7.70
C THR A 11 1.06 1.60 -6.19
N TRP A 12 2.16 1.87 -5.49
CA TRP A 12 2.16 2.09 -4.04
C TRP A 12 1.40 3.37 -3.66
N ALA A 13 1.67 4.49 -4.34
CA ALA A 13 0.97 5.76 -4.12
C ALA A 13 -0.55 5.61 -4.33
N GLY A 14 -0.96 4.92 -5.40
CA GLY A 14 -2.36 4.64 -5.70
C GLY A 14 -3.04 3.81 -4.62
N GLY A 15 -2.36 2.77 -4.12
CA GLY A 15 -2.83 1.95 -3.00
C GLY A 15 -3.05 2.75 -1.71
N VAL A 16 -2.05 3.56 -1.31
CA VAL A 16 -2.15 4.41 -0.11
C VAL A 16 -3.26 5.46 -0.30
N ALA A 17 -3.38 6.04 -1.48
CA ALA A 17 -4.43 7.01 -1.78
C ALA A 17 -5.83 6.41 -1.67
N ALA A 18 -6.03 5.21 -2.24
CA ALA A 18 -7.29 4.48 -2.19
C ALA A 18 -7.69 4.15 -0.73
N ALA A 19 -6.75 3.60 0.04
CA ALA A 19 -6.99 3.30 1.44
C ALA A 19 -7.26 4.55 2.28
N THR A 20 -6.61 5.68 1.96
CA THR A 20 -6.90 6.97 2.61
C THR A 20 -8.31 7.45 2.32
N ALA A 21 -8.79 7.32 1.07
CA ALA A 21 -10.16 7.66 0.71
C ALA A 21 -11.18 6.80 1.49
N VAL A 22 -10.89 5.50 1.61
CA VAL A 22 -11.70 4.56 2.40
C VAL A 22 -11.72 4.94 3.89
N VAL A 23 -10.56 5.16 4.50
CA VAL A 23 -10.47 5.55 5.93
C VAL A 23 -11.16 6.89 6.19
N GLY A 24 -10.99 7.86 5.28
CA GLY A 24 -11.69 9.14 5.34
C GLY A 24 -13.22 9.00 5.29
N SER A 25 -13.74 7.97 4.62
CA SER A 25 -15.18 7.69 4.56
C SER A 25 -15.74 7.16 5.90
N TRP A 26 -14.91 6.51 6.73
CA TRP A 26 -15.33 5.90 8.00
C TRP A 26 -15.63 6.91 9.11
N ARG A 27 -15.28 8.19 8.93
CA ARG A 27 -15.55 9.28 9.90
C ARG A 27 -14.89 9.09 11.27
N ILE A 28 -13.75 8.40 11.32
CA ILE A 28 -13.01 8.11 12.56
C ILE A 28 -11.71 8.91 12.70
N VAL A 29 -11.21 9.52 11.62
CA VAL A 29 -9.94 10.24 11.59
C VAL A 29 -10.14 11.75 11.40
N GLY A 30 -9.26 12.53 12.03
CA GLY A 30 -9.23 13.99 11.90
C GLY A 30 -8.40 14.51 10.72
N PRO A 31 -8.35 15.84 10.54
CA PRO A 31 -7.63 16.49 9.43
C PRO A 31 -6.11 16.22 9.47
N GLY A 32 -5.53 15.98 10.65
CA GLY A 32 -4.11 15.66 10.79
C GLY A 32 -3.71 14.36 10.10
N PHE A 33 -4.51 13.31 10.26
CA PHE A 33 -4.31 12.03 9.57
C PHE A 33 -4.39 12.20 8.05
N SER A 34 -5.39 12.94 7.57
CA SER A 34 -5.56 13.19 6.13
C SER A 34 -4.35 13.90 5.52
N ARG A 35 -3.75 14.86 6.24
CA ARG A 35 -2.51 15.51 5.79
C ARG A 35 -1.33 14.56 5.77
N LEU A 36 -1.17 13.75 6.82
CA LEU A 36 -0.10 12.75 6.88
C LEU A 36 -0.21 11.76 5.72
N ALA A 37 -1.40 11.20 5.50
CA ALA A 37 -1.63 10.22 4.45
C ALA A 37 -1.48 10.80 3.04
N ALA A 38 -1.96 12.04 2.81
CA ALA A 38 -1.71 12.76 1.57
C ALA A 38 -0.22 13.06 1.36
N ALA A 39 0.52 13.43 2.42
CA ALA A 39 1.96 13.66 2.34
C ALA A 39 2.74 12.38 2.02
N VAL A 40 2.39 11.23 2.61
CA VAL A 40 2.98 9.93 2.25
C VAL A 40 2.67 9.59 0.79
N THR A 41 1.43 9.81 0.35
CA THR A 41 1.03 9.60 -1.04
C THR A 41 1.87 10.47 -2.00
N LEU A 42 2.10 11.74 -1.67
CA LEU A 42 2.97 12.63 -2.45
C LEU A 42 4.44 12.20 -2.44
N GLY A 43 4.94 11.73 -1.28
CA GLY A 43 6.31 11.23 -1.15
C GLY A 43 6.59 10.03 -2.04
N LEU A 44 5.59 9.18 -2.29
CA LEU A 44 5.66 8.08 -3.24
C LEU A 44 5.37 8.55 -4.68
N GLY A 45 4.37 9.42 -4.86
CA GLY A 45 3.85 9.83 -6.16
C GLY A 45 4.75 10.79 -6.93
N ILE A 46 5.42 11.75 -6.27
CA ILE A 46 6.30 12.71 -6.96
C ILE A 46 7.48 11.99 -7.63
N PRO A 47 8.23 11.11 -6.94
CA PRO A 47 9.28 10.33 -7.60
C PRO A 47 8.73 9.40 -8.69
N ALA A 48 7.51 8.85 -8.52
CA ALA A 48 6.85 8.10 -9.58
C ALA A 48 6.64 8.97 -10.84
N ALA A 49 6.07 10.17 -10.68
CA ALA A 49 5.78 11.11 -11.76
C ALA A 49 7.05 11.62 -12.48
N LEU A 50 8.16 11.75 -11.75
CA LEU A 50 9.45 12.17 -12.34
C LEU A 50 10.07 11.08 -13.24
N GLY A 51 9.75 9.81 -12.98
CA GLY A 51 10.24 8.67 -13.76
C GLY A 51 9.19 8.03 -14.67
N SER A 52 8.01 8.62 -14.79
CA SER A 52 6.90 8.09 -15.59
C SER A 52 6.81 8.75 -16.96
N SER A 53 6.22 8.02 -17.92
CA SER A 53 5.98 8.54 -19.27
C SER A 53 4.64 9.25 -19.41
N THR A 54 3.81 9.23 -18.35
CA THR A 54 2.41 9.64 -18.38
C THR A 54 2.12 10.87 -17.54
N ALA A 55 1.14 11.67 -17.97
CA ALA A 55 0.65 12.80 -17.18
C ALA A 55 -0.23 12.37 -15.99
N TRP A 56 -0.65 11.11 -15.93
CA TRP A 56 -1.58 10.61 -14.92
C TRP A 56 -1.00 10.62 -13.51
N ASP A 57 0.30 10.42 -13.34
CA ASP A 57 0.95 10.57 -12.04
C ASP A 57 0.93 12.01 -11.54
N TRP A 58 1.07 12.98 -12.44
CA TRP A 58 0.95 14.40 -12.11
C TRP A 58 -0.49 14.78 -11.74
N VAL A 59 -1.49 14.18 -12.38
CA VAL A 59 -2.89 14.29 -11.97
C VAL A 59 -3.07 13.70 -10.56
N GLY A 60 -2.51 12.51 -10.31
CA GLY A 60 -2.51 11.86 -9.00
C GLY A 60 -1.90 12.74 -7.90
N CYS A 61 -0.72 13.30 -8.17
CA CYS A 61 -0.01 14.22 -7.28
C CYS A 61 -0.81 15.50 -7.03
N SER A 62 -1.40 16.08 -8.08
CA SER A 62 -2.20 17.31 -7.96
C SER A 62 -3.44 17.09 -7.09
N CYS A 63 -4.12 15.95 -7.25
CA CYS A 63 -5.24 15.57 -6.41
C CYS A 63 -4.80 15.31 -4.95
N ALA A 64 -3.68 14.63 -4.72
CA ALA A 64 -3.15 14.40 -3.37
C ALA A 64 -2.72 15.72 -2.68
N ALA A 65 -2.10 16.65 -3.42
CA ALA A 65 -1.75 17.98 -2.92
C ALA A 65 -3.00 18.81 -2.60
N ALA A 66 -4.02 18.76 -3.44
CA ALA A 66 -5.31 19.38 -3.16
C ALA A 66 -5.96 18.76 -1.90
N ALA A 67 -5.89 17.44 -1.71
CA ALA A 67 -6.40 16.76 -0.52
C ALA A 67 -5.66 17.21 0.75
N PHE A 68 -4.34 17.40 0.66
CA PHE A 68 -3.52 17.92 1.77
C PHE A 68 -3.98 19.31 2.21
N ILE A 69 -4.23 20.22 1.25
CA ILE A 69 -4.70 21.59 1.52
C ILE A 69 -6.14 21.55 2.05
N ALA A 70 -7.01 20.75 1.42
CA ALA A 70 -8.42 20.62 1.77
C ALA A 70 -8.69 19.73 2.99
N ALA A 71 -7.65 19.32 3.73
CA ALA A 71 -7.75 18.36 4.83
C ALA A 71 -8.73 18.76 5.95
N GLY A 72 -9.07 20.05 6.06
CA GLY A 72 -10.10 20.54 6.98
C GLY A 72 -11.53 20.03 6.65
N GLY A 73 -11.79 19.65 5.40
CA GLY A 73 -13.06 19.09 4.96
C GLY A 73 -12.97 17.59 4.67
N ARG A 74 -13.84 16.78 5.28
CA ARG A 74 -13.84 15.32 5.05
C ARG A 74 -14.22 14.93 3.62
N SER A 75 -15.31 15.51 3.11
CA SER A 75 -15.82 15.24 1.75
C SER A 75 -14.75 15.46 0.67
N PRO A 76 -14.09 16.65 0.60
CA PRO A 76 -13.09 16.89 -0.43
C PRO A 76 -11.90 15.93 -0.30
N VAL A 77 -11.45 15.58 0.92
CA VAL A 77 -10.36 14.60 1.08
C VAL A 77 -10.73 13.25 0.47
N VAL A 78 -11.93 12.72 0.74
CA VAL A 78 -12.34 11.41 0.21
C VAL A 78 -12.35 11.43 -1.32
N TRP A 79 -12.93 12.47 -1.93
CA TRP A 79 -12.99 12.59 -3.39
C TRP A 79 -11.62 12.81 -4.02
N LEU A 80 -10.80 13.68 -3.45
CA LEU A 80 -9.48 14.00 -3.98
C LEU A 80 -8.50 12.83 -3.81
N MET A 81 -8.53 12.11 -2.70
CA MET A 81 -7.72 10.91 -2.52
C MET A 81 -8.22 9.75 -3.39
N GLY A 82 -9.52 9.64 -3.63
CA GLY A 82 -10.08 8.70 -4.59
C GLY A 82 -9.65 9.01 -6.03
N ALA A 83 -9.67 10.29 -6.42
CA ALA A 83 -9.17 10.74 -7.72
C ALA A 83 -7.65 10.55 -7.85
N ALA A 84 -6.89 10.79 -6.77
CA ALA A 84 -5.46 10.53 -6.74
C ALA A 84 -5.17 9.04 -6.96
N ALA A 85 -5.91 8.17 -6.28
CA ALA A 85 -5.81 6.72 -6.46
C ALA A 85 -6.08 6.31 -7.91
N ALA A 86 -7.14 6.84 -8.52
CA ALA A 86 -7.47 6.57 -9.92
C ALA A 86 -6.35 7.04 -10.86
N GLY A 87 -5.77 8.22 -10.62
CA GLY A 87 -4.66 8.75 -11.40
C GLY A 87 -3.42 7.87 -11.34
N PHE A 88 -2.96 7.51 -10.15
CA PHE A 88 -1.79 6.65 -9.97
C PHE A 88 -1.99 5.22 -10.49
N VAL A 89 -3.19 4.64 -10.29
CA VAL A 89 -3.51 3.32 -10.84
C VAL A 89 -3.56 3.36 -12.36
N ALA A 90 -4.12 4.42 -12.96
CA ALA A 90 -4.11 4.61 -14.41
C ALA A 90 -2.68 4.72 -14.95
N ALA A 91 -1.82 5.52 -14.31
CA ALA A 91 -0.42 5.63 -14.69
C ALA A 91 0.31 4.28 -14.64
N ALA A 92 0.23 3.57 -13.51
CA ALA A 92 0.84 2.26 -13.33
C ALA A 92 0.29 1.19 -14.31
N ALA A 93 -0.99 1.29 -14.68
CA ALA A 93 -1.62 0.40 -15.64
C ALA A 93 -1.25 0.71 -17.10
N ILE A 94 -0.94 1.96 -17.43
CA ILE A 94 -0.50 2.39 -18.77
C ILE A 94 0.98 2.06 -18.97
N ASP A 95 1.81 2.37 -17.98
CA ASP A 95 3.26 2.13 -18.05
C ASP A 95 3.63 0.66 -17.77
N GLY A 96 2.73 -0.11 -17.15
CA GLY A 96 2.96 -1.50 -16.75
C GLY A 96 1.79 -2.43 -17.10
N VAL A 97 1.56 -3.43 -16.24
CA VAL A 97 0.45 -4.38 -16.41
C VAL A 97 -0.71 -4.01 -15.48
N PRO A 98 -1.93 -3.76 -16.01
CA PRO A 98 -3.06 -3.28 -15.20
C PRO A 98 -3.40 -4.18 -14.01
N VAL A 99 -3.40 -5.50 -14.21
CA VAL A 99 -3.72 -6.46 -13.14
C VAL A 99 -2.67 -6.41 -12.02
N ALA A 100 -1.39 -6.30 -12.37
CA ALA A 100 -0.29 -6.16 -11.41
C ALA A 100 -0.29 -4.80 -10.71
N ALA A 101 -0.74 -3.73 -11.38
CA ALA A 101 -0.92 -2.41 -10.75
C ALA A 101 -2.04 -2.45 -9.70
N VAL A 102 -3.16 -3.11 -9.99
CA VAL A 102 -4.27 -3.24 -9.03
C VAL A 102 -3.87 -4.14 -7.85
N SER A 103 -3.30 -5.32 -8.12
CA SER A 103 -2.90 -6.25 -7.06
C SER A 103 -1.82 -5.66 -6.14
N GLY A 104 -0.82 -4.99 -6.72
CA GLY A 104 0.23 -4.32 -5.96
C GLY A 104 -0.29 -3.15 -5.14
N GLY A 105 -1.25 -2.40 -5.68
CA GLY A 105 -1.90 -1.31 -4.96
C GLY A 105 -2.68 -1.82 -3.75
N LEU A 106 -3.37 -2.95 -3.87
CA LEU A 106 -4.05 -3.61 -2.74
C LEU A 106 -3.05 -4.06 -1.67
N LEU A 107 -1.95 -4.72 -2.06
CA LEU A 107 -0.90 -5.16 -1.15
C LEU A 107 -0.23 -3.97 -0.46
N LEU A 108 0.48 -3.13 -1.21
CA LEU A 108 1.32 -2.08 -0.67
C LEU A 108 0.49 -1.01 0.03
N GLY A 109 -0.67 -0.66 -0.54
CA GLY A 109 -1.64 0.24 0.08
C GLY A 109 -2.20 -0.30 1.37
N GLY A 110 -2.69 -1.54 1.40
CA GLY A 110 -3.28 -2.16 2.59
C GLY A 110 -2.30 -2.26 3.76
N VAL A 111 -1.09 -2.78 3.50
CA VAL A 111 -0.04 -2.93 4.53
C VAL A 111 0.42 -1.56 5.04
N THR A 112 0.67 -0.61 4.14
CA THR A 112 1.13 0.74 4.51
C THR A 112 0.07 1.51 5.26
N SER A 113 -1.20 1.46 4.85
CA SER A 113 -2.28 2.14 5.55
C SER A 113 -2.58 1.54 6.91
N THR A 114 -2.39 0.23 7.09
CA THR A 114 -2.42 -0.40 8.41
C THR A 114 -1.35 0.19 9.32
N MET A 115 -0.13 0.35 8.82
CA MET A 115 0.98 0.97 9.56
C MET A 115 0.70 2.44 9.91
N ILE A 116 0.28 3.26 8.93
CA ILE A 116 -0.01 4.68 9.15
C ILE A 116 -1.15 4.86 10.17
N LEU A 117 -2.24 4.11 10.02
CA LEU A 117 -3.37 4.19 10.95
C LEU A 117 -2.98 3.67 12.34
N GLY A 118 -2.16 2.63 12.41
CA GLY A 118 -1.64 2.11 13.66
C GLY A 118 -0.78 3.14 14.39
N HIS A 119 0.10 3.84 13.68
CA HIS A 119 0.89 4.91 14.27
C HIS A 119 0.02 6.09 14.71
N TRP A 120 -1.01 6.44 13.94
CA TRP A 120 -1.98 7.47 14.33
C TRP A 120 -2.77 7.10 15.59
N TYR A 121 -3.02 5.81 15.84
CA TYR A 121 -3.63 5.34 17.09
C TYR A 121 -2.83 5.76 18.33
N LEU A 122 -1.50 5.88 18.23
CA LEU A 122 -0.66 6.33 19.35
C LEU A 122 -0.89 7.82 19.66
N VAL A 123 -1.30 8.60 18.66
CA VAL A 123 -1.66 10.01 18.79
C VAL A 123 -3.11 10.17 19.26
N ASP A 124 -4.02 9.36 18.72
CA ASP A 124 -5.43 9.33 19.09
C ASP A 124 -5.91 7.91 19.44
N PRO A 125 -5.84 7.52 20.74
CA PRO A 125 -6.22 6.18 21.20
C PRO A 125 -7.74 5.89 21.14
N ARG A 126 -8.56 6.84 20.66
CA ARG A 126 -10.02 6.67 20.54
C ARG A 126 -10.43 5.91 19.27
N LEU A 127 -9.47 5.62 18.39
CA LEU A 127 -9.74 4.93 17.13
C LEU A 127 -10.27 3.50 17.35
N PRO A 128 -11.30 3.06 16.62
CA PRO A 128 -11.80 1.70 16.73
C PRO A 128 -10.80 0.71 16.12
N ARG A 129 -10.40 -0.32 16.89
CA ARG A 129 -9.51 -1.39 16.41
C ARG A 129 -10.03 -2.14 15.19
N ARG A 130 -11.35 -2.14 14.98
CA ARG A 130 -11.98 -2.69 13.77
C ARG A 130 -11.43 -2.04 12.50
N ALA A 131 -11.11 -0.74 12.52
CA ALA A 131 -10.54 -0.05 11.38
C ALA A 131 -9.16 -0.61 11.02
N LEU A 132 -8.30 -0.79 12.02
CA LEU A 132 -6.98 -1.42 11.86
C LEU A 132 -7.09 -2.85 11.33
N ARG A 133 -7.98 -3.67 11.92
CA ARG A 133 -8.21 -5.04 11.43
C ARG A 133 -8.74 -5.09 10.00
N THR A 134 -9.58 -4.13 9.60
CA THR A 134 -10.11 -4.08 8.24
C THR A 134 -8.99 -3.80 7.23
N LEU A 135 -8.10 -2.86 7.54
CA LEU A 135 -6.95 -2.56 6.68
C LEU A 135 -5.93 -3.69 6.66
N ASP A 136 -5.70 -4.32 7.82
CA ASP A 136 -4.81 -5.47 7.94
C ASP A 136 -5.31 -6.65 7.08
N ALA A 137 -6.60 -6.98 7.18
CA ALA A 137 -7.23 -7.98 6.32
C ALA A 137 -7.14 -7.59 4.83
N ALA A 138 -7.32 -6.32 4.48
CA ALA A 138 -7.18 -5.85 3.11
C ALA A 138 -5.74 -6.00 2.59
N GLY A 139 -4.73 -5.70 3.42
CA GLY A 139 -3.33 -5.90 3.07
C GLY A 139 -2.94 -7.38 2.97
N ALA A 140 -3.43 -8.23 3.88
CA ALA A 140 -3.23 -9.67 3.83
C ALA A 140 -3.88 -10.30 2.59
N LEU A 141 -5.11 -9.90 2.25
CA LEU A 141 -5.75 -10.31 1.01
C LEU A 141 -5.00 -9.78 -0.22
N GLY A 142 -4.54 -8.52 -0.16
CA GLY A 142 -3.69 -7.92 -1.19
C GLY A 142 -2.42 -8.73 -1.43
N MET A 143 -1.78 -9.25 -0.37
CA MET A 143 -0.61 -10.13 -0.47
C MET A 143 -0.91 -11.41 -1.23
N VAL A 144 -2.00 -12.10 -0.89
CA VAL A 144 -2.42 -13.33 -1.57
C VAL A 144 -2.73 -13.06 -3.05
N VAL A 145 -3.41 -11.95 -3.33
CA VAL A 145 -3.77 -11.56 -4.71
C VAL A 145 -2.53 -11.18 -5.52
N ASP A 146 -1.64 -10.32 -5.01
CA ASP A 146 -0.42 -9.91 -5.73
C ASP A 146 0.53 -11.09 -5.95
N PHE A 147 0.70 -11.95 -4.94
CA PHE A 147 1.47 -13.18 -5.10
C PHE A 147 0.90 -14.07 -6.20
N GLY A 148 -0.41 -14.31 -6.20
CA GLY A 148 -1.08 -15.14 -7.21
C GLY A 148 -0.96 -14.56 -8.62
N VAL A 149 -1.18 -13.25 -8.77
CA VAL A 149 -1.01 -12.55 -10.06
C VAL A 149 0.41 -12.69 -10.57
N LEU A 150 1.42 -12.39 -9.74
CA LEU A 150 2.81 -12.45 -10.15
C LEU A 150 3.27 -13.89 -10.44
N ALA A 151 2.82 -14.86 -9.64
CA ALA A 151 3.09 -16.27 -9.88
C ALA A 151 2.53 -16.76 -11.22
N ILE A 152 1.29 -16.38 -11.57
CA ILE A 152 0.69 -16.68 -12.88
C ILE A 152 1.46 -16.02 -14.02
N MET A 153 2.01 -14.82 -13.78
CA MET A 153 2.83 -14.10 -14.74
C MET A 153 4.27 -14.63 -14.86
N GLY A 154 4.63 -15.71 -14.16
CA GLY A 154 5.93 -16.36 -14.29
C GLY A 154 6.95 -16.01 -13.20
N ALA A 155 6.56 -15.30 -12.14
CA ALA A 155 7.48 -14.92 -11.06
C ALA A 155 8.04 -16.09 -10.24
N ILE A 156 7.57 -17.31 -10.46
CA ILE A 156 8.15 -18.52 -9.86
C ILE A 156 9.12 -19.12 -10.88
N PRO A 157 10.44 -18.89 -10.74
CA PRO A 157 11.41 -19.52 -11.62
C PRO A 157 11.49 -21.00 -11.30
N TRP A 158 11.28 -21.83 -12.33
CA TRP A 158 11.43 -23.29 -12.27
C TRP A 158 12.88 -23.73 -12.56
N GLU A 159 13.76 -22.78 -12.86
CA GLU A 159 15.14 -23.00 -13.28
C GLU A 159 16.14 -22.74 -12.15
N TRP A 160 17.22 -23.53 -12.12
CA TRP A 160 18.24 -23.49 -11.07
C TRP A 160 19.03 -22.17 -11.03
N ALA A 161 19.16 -21.47 -12.16
CA ALA A 161 19.92 -20.22 -12.24
C ALA A 161 19.25 -19.08 -11.43
N ASP A 162 17.92 -19.02 -11.44
CA ASP A 162 17.13 -17.99 -10.76
C ASP A 162 16.47 -18.47 -9.46
N ALA A 163 16.77 -19.70 -9.04
CA ALA A 163 16.18 -20.33 -7.87
C ALA A 163 16.34 -19.51 -6.59
N ALA A 164 17.46 -18.78 -6.43
CA ALA A 164 17.69 -17.91 -5.27
C ALA A 164 16.73 -16.72 -5.24
N PHE A 165 16.47 -16.07 -6.38
CA PHE A 165 15.53 -14.95 -6.46
C PHE A 165 14.09 -15.42 -6.32
N GLY A 166 13.73 -16.56 -6.92
CA GLY A 166 12.43 -17.19 -6.73
C GLY A 166 12.15 -17.57 -5.28
N ALA A 167 13.12 -18.20 -4.62
CA ALA A 167 13.04 -18.51 -3.19
C ALA A 167 12.93 -17.22 -2.35
N GLY A 168 13.66 -16.16 -2.72
CA GLY A 168 13.55 -14.85 -2.08
C GLY A 168 12.16 -14.24 -2.20
N PHE A 169 11.55 -14.27 -3.38
CA PHE A 169 10.17 -13.82 -3.61
C PHE A 169 9.18 -14.59 -2.74
N VAL A 170 9.25 -15.93 -2.74
CA VAL A 170 8.37 -16.78 -1.92
C VAL A 170 8.60 -16.53 -0.43
N LEU A 171 9.85 -16.43 0.02
CA LEU A 171 10.18 -16.17 1.42
C LEU A 171 9.62 -14.83 1.89
N LEU A 172 9.76 -13.78 1.09
CA LEU A 172 9.22 -12.46 1.40
C LEU A 172 7.70 -12.48 1.46
N ALA A 173 7.05 -13.11 0.47
CA ALA A 173 5.60 -13.28 0.43
C ALA A 173 5.05 -14.04 1.66
N VAL A 174 5.70 -15.14 2.03
CA VAL A 174 5.36 -15.92 3.23
C VAL A 174 5.58 -15.08 4.49
N THR A 175 6.72 -14.39 4.58
CA THR A 175 7.04 -13.54 5.74
C THR A 175 6.02 -12.42 5.90
N THR A 176 5.65 -11.72 4.83
CA THR A 176 4.59 -10.70 4.85
C THR A 176 3.27 -11.30 5.33
N THR A 177 2.88 -12.47 4.83
CA THR A 177 1.64 -13.14 5.23
C THR A 177 1.64 -13.49 6.72
N VAL A 178 2.76 -14.02 7.24
CA VAL A 178 2.94 -14.32 8.66
C VAL A 178 2.87 -13.05 9.51
N LEU A 179 3.53 -11.97 9.08
CA LEU A 179 3.54 -10.70 9.80
C LEU A 179 2.14 -10.06 9.85
N MET A 180 1.40 -10.04 8.74
CA MET A 180 0.02 -9.53 8.73
C MET A 180 -0.90 -10.39 9.61
N THR A 181 -0.72 -11.71 9.60
CA THR A 181 -1.44 -12.60 10.52
C THR A 181 -1.09 -12.30 11.98
N ALA A 182 0.17 -12.01 12.28
CA ALA A 182 0.61 -11.62 13.61
C ALA A 182 0.05 -10.24 14.02
N VAL A 183 -0.09 -9.30 13.09
CA VAL A 183 -0.78 -8.00 13.31
C VAL A 183 -2.23 -8.26 13.69
N TRP A 184 -2.95 -9.12 12.97
CA TRP A 184 -4.33 -9.48 13.30
C TRP A 184 -4.47 -9.99 14.74
N PHE A 185 -3.61 -10.93 15.13
CA PHE A 185 -3.60 -11.49 16.48
C PHE A 185 -3.21 -10.46 17.54
N ALA A 186 -2.22 -9.61 17.27
CA ALA A 186 -1.81 -8.53 18.18
C ALA A 186 -2.95 -7.51 18.41
N LEU A 187 -3.74 -7.20 17.38
CA LEU A 187 -4.96 -6.38 17.52
C LEU A 187 -6.08 -7.08 18.32
N GLY A 188 -5.94 -8.39 18.57
CA GLY A 188 -6.74 -9.21 19.49
C GLY A 188 -6.60 -8.82 20.95
N GLU A 189 -5.40 -8.41 21.35
CA GLU A 189 -5.04 -8.17 22.75
C GLU A 189 -5.73 -6.94 23.33
N THR A 190 -6.34 -7.04 24.50
CA THR A 190 -7.12 -5.94 25.12
C THR A 190 -6.25 -4.75 25.52
N GLY A 191 -4.97 -4.96 25.79
CA GLY A 191 -4.02 -3.92 26.20
C GLY A 191 -3.58 -2.97 25.08
N TYR A 192 -3.05 -1.81 25.47
CA TYR A 192 -2.36 -0.88 24.56
C TYR A 192 -1.13 -1.52 23.89
N SER A 193 -0.49 -2.47 24.59
CA SER A 193 0.64 -3.26 24.09
C SER A 193 0.32 -4.01 22.79
N GLY A 194 -0.91 -4.47 22.60
CA GLY A 194 -1.33 -5.15 21.37
C GLY A 194 -1.23 -4.25 20.14
N VAL A 195 -1.67 -2.99 20.27
CA VAL A 195 -1.58 -2.02 19.17
C VAL A 195 -0.13 -1.59 18.95
N MET A 196 0.67 -1.45 20.01
CA MET A 196 2.10 -1.16 19.88
C MET A 196 2.83 -2.29 19.13
N ALA A 197 2.57 -3.55 19.47
CA ALA A 197 3.11 -4.70 18.76
C ALA A 197 2.65 -4.74 17.29
N ALA A 198 1.35 -4.53 17.05
CA ALA A 198 0.79 -4.47 15.70
C ALA A 198 1.49 -3.41 14.83
N THR A 199 1.78 -2.22 15.38
CA THR A 199 2.51 -1.19 14.62
C THR A 199 3.92 -1.64 14.26
N GLY A 200 4.70 -2.21 15.20
CA GLY A 200 6.05 -2.71 14.93
C GLY A 200 6.06 -3.83 13.88
N LEU A 201 5.11 -4.77 13.96
CA LEU A 201 4.96 -5.85 12.98
C LEU A 201 4.59 -5.32 11.60
N SER A 202 3.71 -4.31 11.52
CA SER A 202 3.32 -3.70 10.24
C SER A 202 4.48 -3.00 9.53
N TYR A 203 5.46 -2.44 10.26
CA TYR A 203 6.69 -1.90 9.65
C TYR A 203 7.50 -2.98 8.94
N LEU A 204 7.71 -4.12 9.59
CA LEU A 204 8.38 -5.27 8.99
C LEU A 204 7.57 -5.81 7.81
N ALA A 205 6.23 -5.79 7.91
CA ALA A 205 5.35 -6.21 6.83
C ALA A 205 5.50 -5.29 5.62
N VAL A 206 5.61 -3.96 5.79
CA VAL A 206 5.85 -3.03 4.68
C VAL A 206 7.16 -3.37 3.96
N LEU A 207 8.25 -3.61 4.71
CA LEU A 207 9.57 -3.91 4.12
C LEU A 207 9.55 -5.22 3.32
N THR A 208 8.92 -6.26 3.88
CA THR A 208 8.82 -7.57 3.21
C THR A 208 7.85 -7.53 2.03
N ALA A 209 6.73 -6.82 2.15
CA ALA A 209 5.76 -6.63 1.07
C ALA A 209 6.38 -5.87 -0.10
N PHE A 210 7.13 -4.79 0.18
CA PHE A 210 7.87 -4.06 -0.83
C PHE A 210 8.88 -4.96 -1.55
N GLY A 211 9.69 -5.71 -0.79
CA GLY A 211 10.65 -6.66 -1.36
C GLY A 211 9.97 -7.70 -2.26
N SER A 212 8.86 -8.28 -1.79
CA SER A 212 8.07 -9.25 -2.57
C SER A 212 7.49 -8.63 -3.84
N ALA A 213 6.93 -7.42 -3.74
CA ALA A 213 6.32 -6.72 -4.86
C ALA A 213 7.34 -6.36 -5.95
N VAL A 214 8.54 -5.91 -5.56
CA VAL A 214 9.62 -5.57 -6.49
C VAL A 214 10.21 -6.84 -7.12
N LEU A 215 10.64 -7.81 -6.30
CA LEU A 215 11.25 -9.04 -6.82
C LEU A 215 10.29 -9.83 -7.70
N GLY A 216 9.02 -9.95 -7.30
CA GLY A 216 8.04 -10.67 -8.10
C GLY A 216 7.76 -9.99 -9.45
N ARG A 217 7.83 -8.65 -9.53
CA ARG A 217 7.72 -7.93 -10.81
C ARG A 217 8.97 -8.09 -11.68
N ILE A 218 10.16 -8.17 -11.06
CA ILE A 218 11.43 -8.45 -11.78
C ILE A 218 11.39 -9.85 -12.37
N LEU A 219 10.90 -10.84 -11.62
CA LEU A 219 10.83 -12.23 -12.06
C LEU A 219 9.70 -12.51 -13.05
N ALA A 220 8.56 -11.81 -12.94
CA ALA A 220 7.48 -11.88 -13.92
C ALA A 220 7.82 -11.17 -15.24
N GLY A 221 8.88 -10.35 -15.24
CA GLY A 221 9.25 -9.44 -16.32
C GLY A 221 10.07 -10.10 -17.42
#